data_AF-A0A920MVD8-F1
#
_entry.id   AF-A0A920MVD8-F1
#
_cell.length_a   1.000
_cell.length_b   1.000
_cell.length_c   1.000
_cell.angle_alpha   90.00
_cell.angle_beta   90.00
_cell.angle_gamma   90.00
#
_symmetry.space_group_name_H-M   'P 1'
#
loop_
_entity.id
_entity.type
_entity.pdbx_description
1 polymer ?
#
loop_
_entity_poly.entity_id
_entity_poly.type
_entity_poly.pdbx_seq_one_letter_code
_entity_poly.pdbx_strand_id
1 'polypeptide(L)'
;MANHPAEGNIIMLNVRIATPPPALWDKVPPGIASSYIFNLKPGDKVSISGPFGDFFVKDTDREMVYLGGGAGMAPMRSHLFDLLDTNKSTRKITYFYGARSAREMFYHEDFIQLEKEFPNFKYVVGFLNRYLKIIGRAQPDLFIMLHLRII
;
A
#
# COMPACT_ATOMS: atom_id res chain seq x y z
N MET A 1 8.20 0.13 2.61
CA MET A 1 8.20 -1.15 1.88
C MET A 1 6.86 -1.84 2.14
N ALA A 2 6.37 -2.65 1.20
CA ALA A 2 5.08 -3.36 1.34
C ALA A 2 5.22 -4.79 1.88
N ASN A 3 6.38 -5.40 1.66
CA ASN A 3 6.74 -6.66 2.27
C ASN A 3 7.15 -6.46 3.73
N HIS A 4 6.91 -7.48 4.55
CA HIS A 4 7.43 -7.56 5.91
C HIS A 4 8.80 -8.29 5.91
N PRO A 5 9.61 -8.16 6.97
CA PRO A 5 10.98 -8.68 6.96
C PRO A 5 11.11 -10.19 6.67
N ALA A 6 10.09 -11.00 6.98
CA ALA A 6 10.14 -12.44 6.74
C ALA A 6 9.89 -12.85 5.28
N GLU A 7 9.48 -11.94 4.39
CA GLU A 7 9.29 -12.20 2.94
C GLU A 7 10.63 -12.29 2.16
N GLY A 8 11.76 -12.41 2.87
CA GLY A 8 13.05 -12.80 2.31
C GLY A 8 13.72 -11.71 1.48
N ASN A 9 14.37 -12.12 0.37
CA ASN A 9 15.25 -11.26 -0.44
C ASN A 9 14.51 -10.49 -1.56
N ILE A 10 13.24 -10.17 -1.34
CA ILE A 10 12.37 -9.44 -2.26
C ILE A 10 11.96 -8.14 -1.58
N ILE A 11 11.96 -7.05 -2.33
CA ILE A 11 11.40 -5.76 -1.93
C ILE A 11 10.15 -5.51 -2.76
N MET A 12 9.03 -5.34 -2.07
CA MET A 12 7.75 -4.99 -2.69
C MET A 12 7.47 -3.51 -2.48
N LEU A 13 7.17 -2.80 -3.56
CA LEU A 13 6.84 -1.37 -3.55
C LEU A 13 5.47 -1.15 -4.20
N ASN A 14 4.66 -0.29 -3.58
CA ASN A 14 3.47 0.27 -4.21
C ASN A 14 3.82 1.66 -4.72
N VAL A 15 3.90 1.83 -6.03
CA VAL A 15 4.25 3.12 -6.64
C VAL A 15 3.03 3.66 -7.36
N ARG A 16 2.63 4.89 -7.00
CA ARG A 16 1.59 5.64 -7.71
C ARG A 16 2.23 6.41 -8.85
N ILE A 17 1.62 6.38 -10.04
CA ILE A 17 2.08 7.25 -11.13
C ILE A 17 1.77 8.71 -10.77
N ALA A 18 2.80 9.56 -10.78
CA ALA A 18 2.67 10.99 -10.58
C ALA A 18 2.49 11.69 -11.93
N THR A 19 1.29 11.60 -12.49
CA THR A 19 0.92 12.42 -13.66
C THR A 19 0.89 13.90 -13.28
N PRO A 20 1.09 14.82 -14.23
CA PRO A 20 0.83 16.24 -13.99
C PRO A 20 -0.57 16.44 -13.39
N PRO A 21 -0.75 17.45 -12.51
CA PRO A 21 -2.09 17.84 -12.07
C PRO A 21 -2.98 18.13 -13.28
N PRO A 22 -4.29 17.81 -13.25
CA PRO A 22 -5.16 17.93 -14.43
C PRO A 22 -5.15 19.33 -15.08
N ALA A 23 -5.04 20.39 -14.27
CA ALA A 23 -4.98 21.78 -14.76
C ALA A 23 -3.67 22.14 -15.49
N LEU A 24 -2.63 21.30 -15.38
CA LEU A 24 -1.28 21.54 -15.87
C LEU A 24 -0.79 20.44 -16.83
N TRP A 25 -1.69 19.64 -17.41
CA TRP A 25 -1.33 18.44 -18.19
C TRP A 25 -0.34 18.73 -19.32
N ASP A 26 -0.55 19.82 -20.05
CA ASP A 26 0.32 20.23 -21.17
C ASP A 26 1.40 21.25 -20.78
N LYS A 27 1.51 21.58 -19.48
CA LYS A 27 2.35 22.67 -18.98
C LYS A 27 3.55 22.20 -18.17
N VAL A 28 3.47 21.03 -17.54
CA VAL A 28 4.53 20.51 -16.68
C VAL A 28 4.83 19.05 -17.02
N PRO A 29 6.10 18.62 -16.90
CA PRO A 29 6.46 17.22 -17.14
C PRO A 29 5.89 16.29 -16.05
N PRO A 30 5.71 14.99 -16.36
CA PRO A 30 5.32 13.99 -15.37
C PRO A 30 6.44 13.75 -14.34
N GLY A 31 6.08 13.10 -13.23
CA GLY A 31 7.03 12.77 -12.17
C GLY A 31 8.14 11.81 -12.67
N ILE A 32 9.39 12.23 -12.53
CA ILE A 32 10.57 11.54 -13.08
C ILE A 32 10.68 10.10 -12.54
N ALA A 33 10.71 9.92 -11.22
CA ALA A 33 10.93 8.62 -10.59
C ALA A 33 9.78 7.63 -10.83
N SER A 34 8.53 8.07 -10.67
CA SER A 34 7.37 7.22 -10.92
C SER A 34 7.27 6.82 -12.39
N SER A 35 7.61 7.72 -13.31
CA SER A 35 7.61 7.41 -14.75
C SER A 35 8.69 6.41 -15.11
N TYR A 36 9.90 6.55 -14.55
CA TYR A 36 10.96 5.54 -14.70
C TYR A 36 10.49 4.17 -14.22
N ILE A 37 9.93 4.10 -13.00
CA ILE A 37 9.48 2.84 -12.40
C ILE A 37 8.36 2.18 -13.22
N PHE A 38 7.41 2.95 -13.75
CA PHE A 38 6.30 2.43 -14.56
C PHE A 38 6.76 1.90 -15.93
N ASN A 39 7.95 2.25 -16.39
CA ASN A 39 8.52 1.73 -17.64
C ASN A 39 9.40 0.49 -17.43
N LEU A 40 9.66 0.08 -16.19
CA LEU A 40 10.43 -1.13 -15.89
C LEU A 40 9.69 -2.39 -16.31
N LYS A 41 10.45 -3.37 -16.79
CA LYS A 41 9.98 -4.69 -17.19
C LYS A 41 10.68 -5.78 -16.38
N PRO A 42 10.09 -6.99 -16.30
CA PRO A 42 10.75 -8.12 -15.67
C PRO A 42 12.14 -8.35 -16.28
N GLY A 43 13.17 -8.41 -15.42
CA GLY A 43 14.57 -8.57 -15.83
C GLY A 43 15.39 -7.28 -15.84
N ASP A 44 14.75 -6.10 -15.79
CA ASP A 44 15.45 -4.83 -15.67
C ASP A 44 16.18 -4.72 -14.33
N LYS A 45 17.37 -4.13 -14.35
CA LYS A 45 18.19 -3.90 -13.15
C LYS A 45 17.88 -2.53 -12.57
N VAL A 46 17.68 -2.48 -11.26
CA VAL A 46 17.43 -1.25 -10.50
C VAL A 46 18.40 -1.21 -9.32
N SER A 47 19.04 -0.05 -9.12
CA SER A 47 19.85 0.18 -7.92
C SER A 47 18.99 0.80 -6.82
N ILE A 48 19.12 0.27 -5.61
CA ILE A 48 18.38 0.71 -4.43
C ILE A 48 19.35 0.88 -3.26
N SER A 49 19.05 1.80 -2.35
CA SER A 49 19.83 2.07 -1.14
C SER A 49 18.92 2.12 0.07
N GLY A 50 19.36 1.59 1.21
CA GLY A 50 18.59 1.51 2.46
C GLY A 50 19.06 0.34 3.33
N PRO A 51 18.25 -0.09 4.32
CA PRO A 51 16.91 0.40 4.65
C PRO A 51 16.93 1.76 5.37
N PHE A 52 15.88 2.56 5.16
CA PHE A 52 15.62 3.80 5.89
C PHE A 52 14.17 3.78 6.43
N GLY A 53 13.93 4.39 7.58
CA GLY A 53 12.59 4.55 8.14
C GLY A 53 12.58 4.94 9.62
N ASP A 54 11.52 5.61 10.03
CA ASP A 54 11.21 6.02 11.40
C ASP A 54 9.79 5.62 11.82
N PHE A 55 8.99 5.12 10.88
CA PHE A 55 7.64 4.66 11.10
C PHE A 55 7.63 3.23 11.64
N PHE A 56 7.88 3.07 12.94
CA PHE A 56 7.89 1.77 13.62
C PHE A 56 6.68 1.59 14.55
N VAL A 57 6.33 0.33 14.80
CA VAL A 57 5.34 -0.02 15.81
C VAL A 57 5.91 0.27 17.20
N LYS A 58 5.12 0.93 18.06
CA LYS A 58 5.48 1.12 19.47
C LYS A 58 5.27 -0.16 20.26
N ASP A 59 6.25 -0.50 21.08
CA ASP A 59 6.22 -1.63 22.01
C ASP A 59 5.35 -1.30 23.23
N THR A 60 4.06 -1.61 23.11
CA THR A 60 3.02 -1.39 24.13
C THR A 60 1.89 -2.38 23.89
N ASP A 61 1.06 -2.63 24.91
CA ASP A 61 -0.15 -3.46 24.75
C ASP A 61 -1.39 -2.71 24.28
N ARG A 62 -1.25 -1.43 23.91
CA ARG A 62 -2.39 -0.59 23.51
C ARG A 62 -3.05 -1.12 22.23
N GLU A 63 -4.38 -1.00 22.16
CA GLU A 63 -5.13 -1.23 20.92
C GLU A 63 -4.58 -0.37 19.78
N MET A 64 -4.55 -0.94 18.57
CA MET A 64 -4.00 -0.29 17.38
C MET A 64 -5.10 -0.01 16.37
N VAL A 65 -5.11 1.22 15.87
CA VAL A 65 -5.97 1.62 14.75
C VAL A 65 -5.09 2.09 13.60
N TYR A 66 -5.20 1.39 12.48
CA TYR A 66 -4.53 1.69 11.24
C TYR A 66 -5.50 2.40 10.30
N LEU A 67 -5.03 3.47 9.65
CA LEU A 67 -5.77 4.21 8.62
C LEU A 67 -4.92 4.25 7.36
N GLY A 68 -5.43 3.74 6.24
CA GLY A 68 -4.70 3.67 4.99
C GLY A 68 -5.54 4.02 3.77
N GLY A 69 -4.87 4.45 2.71
CA GLY A 69 -5.47 4.75 1.41
C GLY A 69 -4.42 4.86 0.32
N GLY A 70 -4.74 4.38 -0.89
CA GLY A 70 -3.83 4.41 -2.04
C GLY A 70 -2.48 3.76 -1.76
N ALA A 71 -1.38 4.40 -2.20
CA ALA A 71 -0.02 3.88 -2.00
C ALA A 71 0.38 3.73 -0.51
N GLY A 72 -0.32 4.42 0.40
CA GLY A 72 -0.17 4.25 1.85
C GLY A 72 -0.44 2.83 2.34
N MET A 73 -1.03 1.97 1.50
CA MET A 73 -1.17 0.53 1.75
C MET A 73 0.17 -0.18 2.02
N ALA A 74 1.28 0.28 1.42
CA ALA A 74 2.59 -0.39 1.56
C ALA A 74 3.04 -0.52 3.03
N PRO A 75 3.26 0.59 3.78
CA PRO A 75 3.69 0.49 5.17
C PRO A 75 2.65 -0.21 6.07
N MET A 76 1.35 -0.10 5.75
CA MET A 76 0.30 -0.77 6.53
C MET A 76 0.40 -2.29 6.38
N ARG A 77 0.55 -2.80 5.15
CA ARG A 77 0.73 -4.23 4.88
C ARG A 77 1.96 -4.76 5.61
N SER A 78 3.10 -4.10 5.47
CA SER A 78 4.35 -4.50 6.12
C SER A 78 4.18 -4.62 7.65
N HIS A 79 3.59 -3.62 8.31
CA HIS A 79 3.35 -3.67 9.76
C HIS A 79 2.36 -4.77 10.17
N LEU A 80 1.23 -4.89 9.48
CA LEU A 80 0.17 -5.81 9.87
C LEU A 80 0.60 -7.27 9.70
N PHE A 81 1.31 -7.59 8.62
CA PHE A 81 1.88 -8.91 8.41
C PHE A 81 3.00 -9.22 9.41
N ASP A 82 3.88 -8.26 9.70
CA ASP A 82 4.91 -8.46 10.73
C ASP A 82 4.30 -8.72 12.11
N LEU A 83 3.30 -7.92 12.51
CA LEU A 83 2.64 -8.05 13.79
C LEU A 83 1.86 -9.37 13.93
N LEU A 84 1.06 -9.72 12.92
CA LEU A 84 0.14 -10.85 13.00
C LEU A 84 0.81 -12.15 12.57
N ASP A 85 1.52 -12.17 11.44
CA ASP A 85 2.05 -13.41 10.88
C ASP A 85 3.44 -13.76 11.44
N THR A 86 4.34 -12.78 11.61
CA THR A 86 5.67 -13.06 12.17
C THR A 86 5.65 -13.11 13.70
N ASN A 87 5.14 -12.04 14.34
CA ASN A 87 5.23 -11.87 15.79
C ASN A 87 4.03 -12.44 16.55
N LYS A 88 2.98 -12.91 15.85
CA LYS A 88 1.76 -13.49 16.43
C LYS A 88 1.16 -12.63 17.55
N SER A 89 1.15 -11.31 17.36
CA SER A 89 0.66 -10.33 18.33
C SER A 89 -0.79 -10.60 18.73
N THR A 90 -1.08 -10.49 20.03
CA THR A 90 -2.42 -10.66 20.61
C THR A 90 -3.16 -9.33 20.78
N ARG A 91 -2.53 -8.20 20.43
CA ARG A 91 -3.14 -6.86 20.54
C ARG A 91 -4.38 -6.77 19.67
N LYS A 92 -5.39 -6.04 20.13
CA LYS A 92 -6.54 -5.69 19.29
C LYS A 92 -6.11 -4.71 18.20
N ILE A 93 -6.35 -5.05 16.94
CA ILE A 93 -5.93 -4.26 15.78
C ILE A 93 -7.13 -4.06 14.86
N THR A 94 -7.42 -2.82 14.49
CA THR A 94 -8.40 -2.50 13.45
C THR A 94 -7.74 -1.74 12.33
N TYR A 95 -7.91 -2.19 11.09
CA TYR A 95 -7.44 -1.51 9.90
C TYR A 95 -8.60 -0.97 9.06
N PHE A 96 -8.64 0.35 8.90
CA PHE A 96 -9.55 1.03 7.98
C PHE A 96 -8.83 1.40 6.69
N TYR A 97 -9.30 0.86 5.57
CA TYR A 97 -8.81 1.20 4.23
C TYR A 97 -9.83 1.99 3.42
N GLY A 98 -9.43 3.18 2.99
CA GLY A 98 -10.21 4.03 2.10
C GLY A 98 -9.81 3.86 0.64
N ALA A 99 -10.77 3.57 -0.23
CA ALA A 99 -10.58 3.53 -1.68
C ALA A 99 -11.65 4.35 -2.41
N ARG A 100 -11.39 4.73 -3.67
CA ARG A 100 -12.39 5.41 -4.50
C ARG A 100 -13.54 4.48 -4.87
N SER A 101 -13.20 3.29 -5.34
CA SER A 101 -14.11 2.18 -5.64
C SER A 101 -13.43 0.84 -5.34
N ALA A 102 -14.15 -0.27 -5.57
CA ALA A 102 -13.59 -1.60 -5.40
C ALA A 102 -12.44 -1.90 -6.37
N ARG A 103 -12.37 -1.22 -7.52
CA ARG A 103 -11.35 -1.45 -8.55
C ARG A 103 -9.96 -0.98 -8.13
N GLU A 104 -9.88 -0.01 -7.24
CA GLU A 104 -8.61 0.52 -6.72
C GLU A 104 -8.15 -0.21 -5.46
N MET A 105 -8.83 -1.31 -5.09
CA MET A 105 -8.38 -2.17 -4.00
C MET A 105 -7.34 -3.17 -4.50
N PHE A 106 -6.29 -3.35 -3.71
CA PHE A 106 -5.26 -4.36 -3.92
C PHE A 106 -4.84 -4.89 -2.54
N TYR A 107 -4.36 -6.15 -2.50
CA TYR A 107 -4.20 -6.96 -1.28
C TYR A 107 -5.50 -7.19 -0.49
N HIS A 108 -6.66 -7.13 -1.15
CA HIS A 108 -7.94 -7.28 -0.45
C HIS A 108 -8.08 -8.68 0.18
N GLU A 109 -7.72 -9.69 -0.61
CA GLU A 109 -7.78 -11.10 -0.25
C GLU A 109 -6.80 -11.42 0.88
N ASP A 110 -5.59 -10.86 0.83
CA ASP A 110 -4.56 -10.94 1.87
C ASP A 110 -5.13 -10.52 3.25
N PHE A 111 -5.79 -9.36 3.33
CA PHE A 111 -6.33 -8.86 4.60
C PHE A 111 -7.59 -9.60 5.06
N ILE A 112 -8.43 -10.08 4.12
CA ILE A 112 -9.54 -10.97 4.47
C ILE A 112 -9.02 -12.27 5.08
N GLN A 113 -7.95 -12.82 4.53
CA GLN A 113 -7.36 -14.05 5.06
C GLN A 113 -6.77 -13.83 6.45
N LEU A 114 -6.02 -12.74 6.65
CA LEU A 114 -5.54 -12.34 7.98
C LEU A 114 -6.69 -12.18 8.99
N GLU A 115 -7.80 -11.55 8.62
CA GLU A 115 -8.96 -11.38 9.52
C GLU A 115 -9.61 -12.72 9.92
N LYS A 116 -9.55 -13.73 9.04
CA LYS A 116 -10.05 -15.08 9.36
C LYS A 116 -9.12 -15.83 10.31
N GLU A 117 -7.81 -15.65 10.16
CA GLU A 117 -6.79 -16.35 10.94
C GLU A 117 -6.61 -15.73 12.34
N PHE A 118 -6.80 -14.41 12.45
CA PHE A 118 -6.51 -13.65 13.66
C PHE A 118 -7.78 -12.98 14.22
N PRO A 119 -8.42 -13.54 15.25
CA PRO A 119 -9.68 -13.00 15.80
C PRO A 119 -9.52 -11.63 16.47
N ASN A 120 -8.28 -11.22 16.78
CA ASN A 120 -7.93 -9.90 17.30
C ASN A 120 -7.71 -8.84 16.21
N PHE A 121 -7.79 -9.21 14.93
CA PHE A 121 -7.66 -8.30 13.79
C PHE A 121 -9.02 -8.05 13.14
N LYS A 122 -9.31 -6.79 12.82
CA LYS A 122 -10.50 -6.37 12.07
C LYS A 122 -10.10 -5.56 10.86
N TYR A 123 -10.63 -5.90 9.69
CA TYR A 123 -10.40 -5.16 8.45
C TYR A 123 -11.71 -4.51 7.97
N VAL A 124 -11.66 -3.21 7.71
CA VAL A 124 -12.82 -2.41 7.32
C VAL A 124 -12.50 -1.58 6.10
N VAL A 125 -13.37 -1.66 5.09
CA VAL A 125 -13.19 -0.94 3.81
C VAL A 125 -14.27 0.13 3.67
N GLY A 126 -13.83 1.34 3.35
CA GLY A 126 -14.70 2.48 3.01
C GLY A 126 -14.51 2.92 1.57
N PHE A 127 -15.62 3.09 0.84
CA PHE A 127 -15.60 3.66 -0.50
C PHE A 127 -16.11 5.10 -0.51
N LEU A 128 -15.35 6.01 -1.12
CA LEU A 128 -15.73 7.42 -1.21
C LEU A 128 -16.98 7.63 -2.10
N ASN A 129 -17.21 6.76 -3.10
CA ASN A 129 -18.25 6.95 -4.12
C ASN A 129 -19.63 6.35 -3.82
N ARG A 130 -19.98 6.01 -2.57
CA ARG A 130 -21.34 5.48 -2.31
C ARG A 130 -22.48 6.50 -2.55
N TYR A 131 -22.20 7.80 -2.74
CA TYR A 131 -23.22 8.84 -3.00
C TYR A 131 -22.89 9.89 -4.09
N LEU A 132 -21.69 9.90 -4.69
CA LEU A 132 -21.24 10.95 -5.62
C LEU A 132 -21.21 10.47 -7.10
N LYS A 133 -22.36 10.05 -7.62
CA LYS A 133 -22.52 9.76 -9.08
C LYS A 133 -22.72 11.03 -9.93
N ILE A 134 -22.73 12.22 -9.32
CA ILE A 134 -23.23 13.47 -9.95
C ILE A 134 -22.13 14.43 -10.42
N ILE A 135 -20.84 14.20 -10.12
CA ILE A 135 -19.77 15.12 -10.53
C ILE A 135 -18.69 14.36 -11.31
N GLY A 136 -18.46 14.79 -12.55
CA GLY A 136 -17.83 14.02 -13.61
C GLY A 136 -16.39 13.55 -13.42
N ARG A 137 -16.03 12.54 -14.23
CA ARG A 137 -14.70 12.01 -14.57
C ARG A 137 -13.62 12.15 -13.50
N ALA A 138 -13.66 11.28 -12.49
CA ALA A 138 -12.47 10.92 -11.72
C ALA A 138 -11.67 9.86 -12.50
N GLN A 139 -10.38 10.11 -12.73
CA GLN A 139 -9.46 9.18 -13.38
C GLN A 139 -9.17 7.98 -12.46
N PRO A 140 -9.05 6.74 -12.97
CA PRO A 140 -8.60 5.61 -12.18
C PRO A 140 -7.19 5.90 -11.64
N ASP A 141 -6.98 5.71 -10.33
CA ASP A 141 -5.63 5.76 -9.77
C ASP A 141 -4.88 4.51 -10.24
N LEU A 142 -3.88 4.69 -11.11
CA LEU A 142 -3.04 3.59 -11.60
C LEU A 142 -1.88 3.37 -10.61
N PHE A 143 -1.87 2.20 -9.99
CA PHE A 143 -0.77 1.74 -9.14
C PHE A 143 -0.08 0.57 -9.83
N ILE A 144 1.24 0.50 -9.71
CA ILE A 144 2.01 -0.70 -10.05
C ILE A 144 2.64 -1.24 -8.77
N MET A 145 2.45 -2.54 -8.57
CA MET A 145 3.13 -3.32 -7.56
C MET A 145 4.43 -3.84 -8.16
N LEU A 146 5.55 -3.29 -7.71
CA LEU A 146 6.87 -3.67 -8.19
C LEU A 146 7.50 -4.67 -7.22
N HIS A 147 7.92 -5.82 -7.74
CA HIS A 147 8.72 -6.80 -7.00
C HIS A 147 10.17 -6.68 -7.48
N LEU A 148 11.03 -6.21 -6.59
CA LEU A 148 12.47 -6.13 -6.84
C LEU A 148 13.14 -7.25 -6.08
N ARG A 149 14.02 -8.01 -6.74
CA ARG A 149 14.88 -8.98 -6.06
C ARG A 149 16.22 -8.32 -5.80
N ILE A 150 16.69 -8.36 -4.56
CA ILE A 150 18.03 -7.85 -4.25
C ILE A 150 19.03 -8.87 -4.82
N ILE A 151 19.94 -8.40 -5.66
CA ILE A 151 21.05 -9.19 -6.22
C ILE A 151 22.32 -8.96 -5.42
#